data_AF-A0AAV8A5J1-F1
#
_entry.id   AF-A0AAV8A5J1-F1
#
_cell.length_a   1.000
_cell.length_b   1.000
_cell.length_c   1.000
_cell.angle_alpha   90.00
_cell.angle_beta   90.00
_cell.angle_gamma   90.00
#
_symmetry.space_group_name_H-M   'P 1'
#
loop_
_entity.id
_entity.type
_entity.pdbx_description
1 polymer ?
#
loop_
_entity_poly.entity_id
_entity_poly.type
_entity_poly.pdbx_seq_one_letter_code
_entity_poly.pdbx_strand_id
1 'polypeptide(L)'
;MNMVNNRVFIILEINIELHSFIPILVIVNIISDYVNRLRTILIKKSTEISKSKSEYKILNGSVLKGDENYAIYKINDNINEFEIERIGTKKETFEDFKAHLPVSSCRAVLYLYEFNYNSLQIKKLCFISWCPDRARIRDKMIFASIRNNFVQSCQEIDMSISASSPIELNQETIQQKIIYSLNH
;
A
#
# COMPACT_ATOMS: atom_id res chain seq x y z
N MET A 1 67.14 41.80 6.33
CA MET A 1 66.31 41.18 7.39
C MET A 1 64.86 41.39 6.99
N ASN A 2 63.99 40.38 7.05
CA ASN A 2 62.53 40.43 6.75
C ASN A 2 62.03 39.94 5.37
N MET A 3 62.46 38.75 4.93
CA MET A 3 61.68 37.98 3.92
C MET A 3 61.37 36.53 4.32
N VAL A 4 61.97 36.02 5.40
CA VAL A 4 61.70 34.66 5.89
C VAL A 4 60.49 34.61 6.85
N ASN A 5 60.20 35.71 7.55
CA ASN A 5 59.10 35.75 8.54
C ASN A 5 57.69 35.81 7.93
N ASN A 6 57.54 36.27 6.68
CA ASN A 6 56.21 36.39 6.07
C ASN A 6 55.69 35.07 5.48
N ARG A 7 56.57 34.16 5.07
CA ARG A 7 56.17 32.84 4.56
C ARG A 7 55.81 31.86 5.69
N VAL A 8 56.43 31.99 6.85
CA VAL A 8 56.13 31.15 8.02
C VAL A 8 54.79 31.55 8.65
N PHE A 9 54.43 32.85 8.64
CA PHE A 9 53.15 33.34 9.16
C PHE A 9 51.94 32.84 8.34
N ILE A 10 52.03 32.88 7.00
CA ILE A 10 50.97 32.40 6.10
C ILE A 10 50.76 30.88 6.22
N ILE A 11 51.82 30.10 6.41
CA ILE A 11 51.71 28.64 6.60
C ILE A 11 51.05 28.30 7.94
N LEU A 12 51.27 29.10 8.99
CA LEU A 12 50.61 28.92 10.30
C LEU A 12 49.13 29.31 10.26
N GLU A 13 48.75 30.41 9.60
CA GLU A 13 47.34 30.82 9.43
C GLU A 13 46.52 29.81 8.61
N ILE A 14 47.08 29.32 7.48
CA ILE A 14 46.40 28.31 6.66
C ILE A 14 46.24 26.97 7.42
N ASN A 15 47.20 26.60 8.27
CA ASN A 15 47.15 25.36 9.06
C ASN A 15 46.14 25.45 10.22
N ILE A 16 45.94 26.64 10.81
CA ILE A 16 44.91 26.90 11.83
C ILE A 16 43.51 26.88 11.22
N GLU A 17 43.33 27.45 10.02
CA GLU A 17 42.06 27.37 9.29
C GLU A 17 41.74 25.92 8.89
N LEU A 18 42.69 25.17 8.32
CA LEU A 18 42.51 23.75 8.00
C LEU A 18 42.13 22.90 9.22
N HIS A 19 42.74 23.15 10.39
CA HIS A 19 42.40 22.42 11.62
C HIS A 19 40.99 22.72 12.14
N SER A 20 40.43 23.89 11.82
CA SER A 20 39.04 24.26 12.14
C SER A 20 38.01 23.63 11.19
N PHE A 21 38.43 23.24 9.97
CA PHE A 21 37.57 22.56 8.99
C PHE A 21 37.55 21.03 9.14
N ILE A 22 38.60 20.41 9.68
CA ILE A 22 38.63 18.97 10.01
C ILE A 22 37.43 18.54 10.87
N PRO A 23 37.08 19.21 11.99
CA PRO A 23 35.93 18.82 12.80
C PRO A 23 34.60 18.99 12.04
N ILE A 24 34.47 20.01 11.17
CA ILE A 24 33.29 20.20 10.32
C ILE A 24 33.16 19.05 9.32
N LEU A 25 34.26 18.65 8.69
CA LEU A 25 34.29 17.55 7.72
C LEU A 25 33.95 16.21 8.39
N VAL A 26 34.41 15.99 9.62
CA VAL A 26 34.04 14.82 10.44
C VAL A 26 32.55 14.82 10.75
N ILE A 27 31.97 15.95 11.12
CA ILE A 27 30.54 16.08 11.41
C ILE A 27 29.70 15.81 10.14
N VAL A 28 30.07 16.36 8.99
CA VAL A 28 29.37 16.12 7.71
C VAL A 28 29.41 14.63 7.33
N ASN A 29 30.55 13.97 7.53
CA ASN A 29 30.68 12.53 7.27
C ASN A 29 29.83 11.68 8.23
N ILE A 30 29.75 12.05 9.51
CA ILE A 30 28.89 11.37 10.50
C ILE A 30 27.40 11.54 10.14
N ILE A 31 26.98 12.75 9.75
CA ILE A 31 25.60 13.02 9.33
C ILE A 31 25.28 12.25 8.05
N SER A 32 26.19 12.23 7.07
CA SER A 32 26.03 11.47 5.83
C SER A 32 25.90 9.97 6.11
N ASP A 33 26.76 9.40 6.96
CA ASP A 33 26.67 7.98 7.35
C ASP A 33 25.36 7.67 8.09
N TYR A 34 24.92 8.57 8.98
CA TYR A 34 23.66 8.43 9.69
C TYR A 34 22.46 8.47 8.72
N VAL A 35 22.42 9.42 7.79
CA VAL A 35 21.38 9.52 6.76
C VAL A 35 21.40 8.29 5.86
N ASN A 36 22.57 7.79 5.46
CA ASN A 36 22.68 6.59 4.64
C ASN A 36 22.25 5.31 5.39
N ARG A 37 22.57 5.20 6.68
CA ARG A 37 22.07 4.12 7.55
C ARG A 37 20.55 4.19 7.72
N LEU A 38 19.99 5.37 7.98
CA LEU A 38 18.54 5.56 8.06
C LEU A 38 17.85 5.20 6.74
N ARG A 39 18.41 5.62 5.60
CA ARG A 39 17.91 5.27 4.27
C ARG A 39 17.95 3.77 4.03
N THR A 40 19.04 3.11 4.43
CA THR A 40 19.19 1.64 4.35
C THR A 40 18.19 0.92 5.24
N ILE A 41 17.94 1.42 6.46
CA ILE A 41 16.95 0.85 7.39
C ILE A 41 15.54 1.03 6.83
N LEU A 42 15.20 2.20 6.29
CA LEU A 42 13.90 2.45 5.65
C LEU A 42 13.69 1.56 4.42
N ILE A 43 14.72 1.37 3.60
CA ILE A 43 14.69 0.46 2.44
C ILE A 43 14.59 -1.00 2.89
N LYS A 44 15.32 -1.41 3.94
CA LYS A 44 15.20 -2.76 4.51
C LYS A 44 13.81 -2.99 5.08
N LYS A 45 13.25 -2.03 5.81
CA LYS A 45 11.89 -2.12 6.34
C LYS A 45 10.84 -2.16 5.23
N SER A 46 10.98 -1.33 4.18
CA SER A 46 10.06 -1.37 3.05
C SER A 46 10.17 -2.68 2.24
N THR A 47 11.38 -3.23 2.08
CA THR A 47 11.60 -4.52 1.41
C THR A 47 11.19 -5.71 2.26
N GLU A 48 11.32 -5.67 3.59
CA GLU A 48 10.80 -6.68 4.52
C GLU A 48 9.28 -6.65 4.56
N ILE A 49 8.66 -5.46 4.59
CA ILE A 49 7.21 -5.30 4.38
C ILE A 49 6.82 -5.85 2.99
N SER A 50 7.66 -5.69 1.97
CA SER A 50 7.38 -6.24 0.63
C SER A 50 7.55 -7.77 0.58
N LYS A 51 8.51 -8.33 1.32
CA LYS A 51 8.78 -9.78 1.39
C LYS A 51 7.77 -10.51 2.26
N SER A 52 7.30 -9.94 3.37
CA SER A 52 6.15 -10.47 4.11
C SER A 52 4.85 -10.36 3.31
N LYS A 53 4.76 -9.42 2.36
CA LYS A 53 3.66 -9.29 1.38
C LYS A 53 3.77 -10.22 0.16
N SER A 54 4.89 -10.88 -0.10
CA SER A 54 4.99 -11.83 -1.22
C SER A 54 4.53 -13.25 -0.87
N GLU A 55 4.32 -13.54 0.41
CA GLU A 55 3.90 -14.85 0.91
C GLU A 55 2.58 -14.72 1.66
N TYR A 56 1.51 -14.30 0.96
CA TYR A 56 0.16 -14.43 1.49
C TYR A 56 -0.20 -15.91 1.58
N LYS A 57 0.21 -16.49 2.70
CA LYS A 57 -0.07 -17.85 3.10
C LYS A 57 -1.58 -18.02 3.08
N ILE A 58 -2.00 -18.98 2.28
CA ILE A 58 -3.37 -19.48 2.14
C ILE A 58 -4.02 -19.54 3.53
N LEU A 59 -4.98 -18.65 3.78
CA LEU A 59 -5.96 -18.83 4.83
C LEU A 59 -7.29 -19.08 4.18
N ASN A 60 -8.00 -20.06 4.72
CA ASN A 60 -9.30 -20.53 4.28
C ASN A 60 -10.31 -19.36 4.18
N GLY A 61 -10.33 -18.66 3.04
CA GLY A 61 -11.14 -17.47 2.81
C GLY A 61 -10.52 -16.43 1.85
N SER A 62 -9.19 -16.37 1.72
CA SER A 62 -8.48 -15.42 0.85
C SER A 62 -8.10 -16.09 -0.48
N VAL A 63 -8.75 -15.67 -1.56
CA VAL A 63 -8.86 -16.45 -2.81
C VAL A 63 -7.85 -16.05 -3.89
N LEU A 64 -6.97 -15.09 -3.61
CA LEU A 64 -5.99 -14.63 -4.59
C LEU A 64 -4.68 -15.39 -4.37
N LYS A 65 -4.42 -16.43 -5.18
CA LYS A 65 -3.24 -17.28 -5.14
C LYS A 65 -2.56 -17.34 -6.52
N GLY A 66 -1.83 -16.28 -6.85
CA GLY A 66 -1.06 -16.22 -8.09
C GLY A 66 -1.52 -15.09 -8.99
N ASP A 67 -2.17 -15.43 -10.11
CA ASP A 67 -2.54 -14.51 -11.19
C ASP A 67 -3.95 -13.90 -11.03
N GLU A 68 -4.60 -14.09 -9.89
CA GLU A 68 -5.93 -13.53 -9.63
C GLU A 68 -5.87 -12.08 -9.17
N ASN A 69 -6.76 -11.26 -9.73
CA ASN A 69 -6.88 -9.83 -9.41
C ASN A 69 -7.98 -9.58 -8.39
N TYR A 70 -9.07 -10.33 -8.44
CA TYR A 70 -10.20 -10.09 -7.56
C TYR A 70 -10.99 -11.37 -7.27
N ALA A 71 -11.68 -11.37 -6.14
CA ALA A 71 -12.65 -12.39 -5.79
C ALA A 71 -13.94 -11.72 -5.31
N ILE A 72 -15.06 -12.13 -5.88
CA ILE A 72 -16.40 -11.68 -5.51
C ILE A 72 -17.02 -12.77 -4.64
N TYR A 73 -17.59 -12.33 -3.52
CA TYR A 73 -18.24 -13.18 -2.55
C TYR A 73 -19.70 -12.76 -2.39
N LYS A 74 -20.56 -13.76 -2.32
CA LYS A 74 -21.98 -13.60 -1.98
C LYS A 74 -22.23 -14.18 -0.59
N ILE A 75 -23.36 -13.81 -0.01
CA ILE A 75 -23.80 -14.38 1.26
C ILE A 75 -24.29 -15.81 0.98
N ASN A 76 -23.88 -16.77 1.81
CA ASN A 76 -24.34 -18.15 1.71
C ASN A 76 -25.82 -18.31 2.10
N ASP A 77 -26.39 -19.48 1.81
CA ASP A 77 -27.80 -19.78 2.11
C ASP A 77 -28.11 -19.79 3.61
N ASN A 78 -27.10 -20.05 4.45
CA ASN A 78 -27.21 -20.01 5.91
C ASN A 78 -27.15 -18.59 6.49
N ILE A 79 -26.91 -17.58 5.64
CA ILE A 79 -26.95 -16.17 6.01
C ILE A 79 -26.00 -15.82 7.17
N ASN A 80 -24.84 -16.48 7.21
CA ASN A 80 -23.87 -16.29 8.29
C ASN A 80 -22.45 -16.01 7.79
N GLU A 81 -22.14 -16.40 6.55
CA GLU A 81 -20.79 -16.34 6.00
C GLU A 81 -20.81 -15.93 4.53
N PHE A 82 -19.65 -15.51 4.05
CA PHE A 82 -19.43 -15.22 2.64
C PHE A 82 -18.85 -16.44 1.93
N GLU A 83 -19.46 -16.80 0.80
CA GLU A 83 -18.94 -17.82 -0.10
C GLU A 83 -18.49 -17.20 -1.42
N ILE A 84 -17.51 -17.85 -2.06
CA ILE A 84 -16.95 -17.39 -3.33
C ILE A 84 -18.02 -17.54 -4.40
N GLU A 85 -18.35 -16.44 -5.05
CA GLU A 85 -19.19 -16.43 -6.24
C GLU A 85 -18.33 -16.46 -7.50
N ARG A 86 -17.24 -15.68 -7.52
CA ARG A 86 -16.38 -15.56 -8.69
C ARG A 86 -14.95 -15.22 -8.30
N ILE A 87 -14.03 -15.68 -9.13
CA ILE A 87 -12.61 -15.32 -9.08
C ILE A 87 -12.26 -14.77 -10.46
N GLY A 88 -11.64 -13.58 -10.50
CA GLY A 88 -11.19 -12.95 -11.73
C GLY A 88 -9.68 -12.85 -11.81
N THR A 89 -9.14 -12.98 -13.01
CA THR A 89 -7.69 -13.01 -13.27
C THR A 89 -7.14 -11.66 -13.72
N LYS A 90 -5.81 -11.54 -13.77
CA LYS A 90 -5.09 -10.39 -14.35
C LYS A 90 -5.45 -10.05 -15.80
N LYS A 91 -6.09 -10.97 -16.51
CA LYS A 91 -6.55 -10.76 -17.89
C LYS A 91 -7.85 -9.97 -17.98
N GLU A 92 -8.64 -9.96 -16.92
CA GLU A 92 -9.91 -9.24 -16.87
C GLU A 92 -9.66 -7.77 -16.50
N THR A 93 -10.33 -6.88 -17.21
CA THR A 93 -10.26 -5.44 -16.95
C THR A 93 -11.12 -5.07 -15.74
N PHE A 94 -10.93 -3.85 -15.24
CA PHE A 94 -11.77 -3.32 -14.17
C PHE A 94 -13.24 -3.14 -14.60
N GLU A 95 -13.49 -2.88 -15.88
CA GLU A 95 -14.86 -2.84 -16.43
C GLU A 95 -15.50 -4.23 -16.45
N ASP A 96 -14.75 -5.27 -16.81
CA ASP A 96 -15.22 -6.66 -16.74
C ASP A 96 -15.60 -7.04 -15.29
N PHE A 97 -14.75 -6.66 -14.33
CA PHE A 97 -15.05 -6.80 -12.90
C PHE A 97 -16.39 -6.13 -12.53
N LYS A 98 -16.60 -4.87 -12.92
CA LYS A 98 -17.85 -4.15 -12.63
C LYS A 98 -19.07 -4.81 -13.28
N ALA A 99 -18.92 -5.38 -14.47
CA ALA A 99 -20.00 -6.08 -15.16
C ALA A 99 -20.49 -7.31 -14.39
N HIS A 100 -19.68 -7.88 -13.51
CA HIS A 100 -20.05 -9.00 -12.64
C HIS A 100 -20.74 -8.58 -11.34
N LEU A 101 -20.83 -7.28 -11.03
CA LEU A 101 -21.52 -6.80 -9.84
C LEU A 101 -23.04 -6.71 -10.08
N PRO A 102 -23.85 -7.41 -9.27
CA PRO A 102 -25.29 -7.41 -9.45
C PRO A 102 -25.93 -6.10 -8.99
N VAL A 103 -27.00 -5.67 -9.66
CA VAL A 103 -27.71 -4.43 -9.33
C VAL A 103 -28.68 -4.54 -8.15
N SER A 104 -29.04 -5.76 -7.73
CA SER A 104 -30.12 -6.01 -6.76
C SER A 104 -29.70 -6.78 -5.51
N SER A 105 -28.40 -7.02 -5.32
CA SER A 105 -27.90 -7.80 -4.17
C SER A 105 -26.49 -7.38 -3.78
N CYS A 106 -26.16 -7.45 -2.49
CA CYS A 106 -24.86 -7.03 -2.00
C CYS A 106 -23.76 -8.07 -2.31
N ARG A 107 -22.51 -7.61 -2.45
CA ARG A 107 -21.32 -8.45 -2.62
C ARG A 107 -20.17 -7.92 -1.79
N ALA A 108 -19.40 -8.86 -1.23
CA ALA A 108 -18.09 -8.57 -0.66
C ALA A 108 -17.07 -8.85 -1.75
N VAL A 109 -16.09 -7.97 -1.94
CA VAL A 109 -15.05 -8.17 -2.94
C VAL A 109 -13.69 -7.95 -2.29
N LEU A 110 -12.77 -8.87 -2.55
CA LEU A 110 -11.35 -8.64 -2.33
C LEU A 110 -10.72 -8.31 -3.68
N TYR A 111 -10.09 -7.15 -3.79
CA TYR A 111 -9.46 -6.69 -5.01
C TYR A 111 -7.99 -6.35 -4.73
N LEU A 112 -7.08 -6.98 -5.45
CA LEU A 112 -5.66 -6.72 -5.39
C LEU A 112 -5.29 -5.67 -6.43
N TYR A 113 -5.09 -4.43 -5.98
CA TYR A 113 -4.62 -3.34 -6.83
C TYR A 113 -3.11 -3.43 -6.99
N GLU A 114 -2.67 -3.62 -8.23
CA GLU A 114 -1.26 -3.65 -8.62
C GLU A 114 -1.03 -2.61 -9.72
N PHE A 115 -0.30 -1.54 -9.42
CA PHE A 115 -0.01 -0.46 -10.38
C PHE A 115 1.30 0.25 -10.05
N ASN A 116 1.88 0.92 -11.05
CA ASN A 116 3.12 1.68 -10.88
C ASN A 116 2.83 3.16 -10.61
N TYR A 117 3.52 3.76 -9.65
CA TYR A 117 3.45 5.19 -9.34
C TYR A 117 4.84 5.71 -8.94
N ASN A 118 5.33 6.77 -9.57
CA ASN A 118 6.64 7.37 -9.30
C ASN A 118 7.81 6.36 -9.25
N SER A 119 7.86 5.42 -10.19
CA SER A 119 8.86 4.33 -10.26
C SER A 119 8.79 3.31 -9.10
N LEU A 120 7.72 3.34 -8.31
CA LEU A 120 7.42 2.34 -7.28
C LEU A 120 6.25 1.47 -7.75
N GLN A 121 6.40 0.16 -7.64
CA GLN A 121 5.31 -0.79 -7.84
C GLN A 121 4.48 -0.85 -6.55
N ILE A 122 3.25 -0.37 -6.62
CA ILE A 122 2.30 -0.40 -5.52
C ILE A 122 1.46 -1.67 -5.66
N LYS A 123 1.40 -2.44 -4.56
CA LYS A 123 0.55 -3.62 -4.42
C LYS A 123 -0.24 -3.51 -3.13
N LYS A 124 -1.58 -3.47 -3.24
CA LYS A 124 -2.50 -3.22 -2.12
C LYS A 124 -3.74 -4.09 -2.22
N LEU A 125 -4.07 -4.78 -1.13
CA LEU A 125 -5.28 -5.58 -1.03
C LEU A 125 -6.40 -4.71 -0.45
N CYS A 126 -7.43 -4.47 -1.25
CA CYS A 126 -8.57 -3.66 -0.86
C CYS A 126 -9.83 -4.51 -0.72
N PHE A 127 -10.60 -4.23 0.32
CA PHE A 127 -11.94 -4.76 0.48
C PHE A 127 -12.94 -3.78 -0.10
N ILE A 128 -13.81 -4.25 -1.00
CA ILE A 128 -14.90 -3.46 -1.58
C ILE A 128 -16.22 -4.04 -1.10
N SER A 129 -16.98 -3.23 -0.37
CA SER A 129 -18.34 -3.47 0.07
C SER A 129 -19.30 -2.95 -1.00
N TRP A 130 -19.80 -3.85 -1.85
CA TRP A 130 -20.81 -3.53 -2.86
C TRP A 130 -22.22 -3.70 -2.28
N CYS A 131 -22.94 -2.60 -2.12
CA CYS A 131 -24.30 -2.56 -1.56
C CYS A 131 -25.21 -1.70 -2.44
N PRO A 132 -25.73 -2.22 -3.56
CA PRO A 132 -26.45 -1.39 -4.51
C PRO A 132 -27.76 -0.86 -3.93
N ASP A 133 -28.19 0.31 -4.38
CA ASP A 133 -29.39 0.96 -3.83
C ASP A 133 -30.65 0.12 -3.96
N ARG A 134 -30.76 -0.65 -5.04
CA ARG A 134 -31.90 -1.54 -5.32
C ARG A 134 -31.86 -2.86 -4.55
N ALA A 135 -30.81 -3.14 -3.77
CA ALA A 135 -30.80 -4.32 -2.89
C ALA A 135 -31.89 -4.20 -1.81
N ARG A 136 -32.47 -5.34 -1.42
CA ARG A 136 -33.50 -5.37 -0.38
C ARG A 136 -32.90 -4.91 0.94
N ILE A 137 -33.69 -4.18 1.74
CA ILE A 137 -33.26 -3.66 3.04
C ILE A 137 -32.74 -4.79 3.94
N ARG A 138 -33.45 -5.93 3.96
CA ARG A 138 -33.03 -7.13 4.71
C ARG A 138 -31.62 -7.60 4.31
N ASP A 139 -31.32 -7.65 3.02
CA ASP A 139 -30.04 -8.13 2.51
C ASP A 139 -28.91 -7.15 2.87
N LYS A 140 -29.18 -5.84 2.81
CA LYS A 140 -28.24 -4.80 3.26
C LYS A 140 -27.92 -4.93 4.75
N MET A 141 -28.93 -5.17 5.57
CA MET A 141 -28.76 -5.35 7.02
C MET A 141 -27.91 -6.59 7.33
N ILE A 142 -28.23 -7.72 6.70
CA ILE A 142 -27.47 -8.96 6.87
C ILE A 142 -26.02 -8.74 6.45
N PHE A 143 -25.81 -8.19 5.25
CA PHE A 143 -24.48 -7.93 4.72
C PHE A 143 -23.66 -7.10 5.71
N ALA A 144 -24.21 -5.99 6.20
CA ALA A 144 -23.55 -5.13 7.17
C ALA A 144 -23.19 -5.87 8.47
N SER A 145 -24.05 -6.79 8.93
CA SER A 145 -23.84 -7.59 10.14
C SER A 145 -22.67 -8.56 10.02
N ILE A 146 -22.50 -9.24 8.88
CA ILE A 146 -21.45 -10.26 8.69
C ILE A 146 -20.15 -9.68 8.13
N ARG A 147 -20.20 -8.49 7.51
CA ARG A 147 -19.06 -7.81 6.88
C ARG A 147 -17.86 -7.67 7.81
N ASN A 148 -18.09 -7.26 9.07
CA ASN A 148 -16.98 -7.01 9.99
C ASN A 148 -16.23 -8.31 10.33
N ASN A 149 -16.95 -9.41 10.54
CA ASN A 149 -16.36 -10.72 10.80
C ASN A 149 -15.52 -11.18 9.60
N PHE A 150 -16.01 -10.96 8.39
CA PHE A 150 -15.28 -11.29 7.16
C PHE A 150 -13.98 -10.48 7.03
N VAL A 151 -14.05 -9.16 7.22
CA VAL A 151 -12.87 -8.29 7.17
C VAL A 151 -11.85 -8.68 8.25
N GLN A 152 -12.30 -9.02 9.46
CA GLN A 152 -11.43 -9.50 10.54
C GLN A 152 -10.81 -10.88 10.26
N SER A 153 -11.50 -11.74 9.51
CA SER A 153 -10.96 -13.04 9.11
C SER A 153 -9.88 -12.93 8.03
N CYS A 154 -9.82 -11.80 7.31
CA CYS A 154 -8.80 -11.52 6.31
C CYS A 154 -7.51 -11.02 6.98
N GLN A 155 -6.36 -11.60 6.63
CA GLN A 155 -5.14 -11.40 7.41
C GLN A 155 -4.46 -10.03 7.29
N GLU A 156 -4.85 -9.17 6.34
CA GLU A 156 -4.42 -7.76 6.27
C GLU A 156 -5.10 -7.08 5.08
N ILE A 157 -6.16 -6.32 5.32
CA ILE A 157 -6.78 -5.45 4.30
C ILE A 157 -6.15 -4.07 4.43
N ASP A 158 -5.49 -3.59 3.37
CA ASP A 158 -4.84 -2.27 3.37
C ASP A 158 -5.86 -1.12 3.37
N MET A 159 -7.02 -1.32 2.74
CA MET A 159 -8.06 -0.29 2.61
C MET A 159 -9.43 -0.93 2.43
N SER A 160 -10.46 -0.30 3.02
CA SER A 160 -11.85 -0.65 2.77
C SER A 160 -12.57 0.45 1.99
N ILE A 161 -13.37 0.05 1.02
CA ILE A 161 -14.11 0.91 0.10
C ILE A 161 -15.56 0.45 0.12
N SER A 162 -16.51 1.39 0.15
CA SER A 162 -17.93 1.10 0.03
C SER A 162 -18.46 1.76 -1.24
N ALA A 163 -19.32 1.05 -1.97
CA ALA A 163 -19.97 1.58 -3.16
C ALA A 163 -21.40 1.05 -3.29
N SER A 164 -22.29 1.94 -3.73
CA SER A 164 -23.71 1.66 -3.98
C SER A 164 -24.07 1.74 -5.47
N SER A 165 -23.18 2.27 -6.30
CA SER A 165 -23.38 2.43 -7.74
C SER A 165 -22.09 2.13 -8.52
N PRO A 166 -22.15 1.59 -9.77
CA PRO A 166 -20.94 1.28 -10.53
C PRO A 166 -20.12 2.53 -10.86
N ILE A 167 -20.76 3.71 -10.84
CA ILE A 167 -20.12 5.01 -11.07
C ILE A 167 -19.17 5.37 -9.92
N GLU A 168 -19.50 4.97 -8.68
CA GLU A 168 -18.65 5.21 -7.51
C GLU A 168 -17.40 4.32 -7.51
N LEU A 169 -17.46 3.18 -8.22
CA LEU A 169 -16.33 2.31 -8.48
C LEU A 169 -15.57 2.85 -9.70
N ASN A 170 -14.81 3.92 -9.49
CA ASN A 170 -13.84 4.40 -10.46
C ASN A 170 -12.42 3.97 -10.05
N GLN A 171 -11.76 3.22 -10.94
CA GLN A 171 -10.40 2.73 -10.73
C GLN A 171 -9.41 3.86 -10.41
N GLU A 172 -9.46 4.97 -11.15
CA GLU A 172 -8.53 6.09 -10.97
C GLU A 172 -8.70 6.73 -9.59
N THR A 173 -9.95 6.95 -9.16
CA THR A 173 -10.26 7.50 -7.84
C THR A 173 -9.79 6.58 -6.72
N ILE A 174 -9.91 5.27 -6.89
CA ILE A 174 -9.44 4.29 -5.91
C ILE A 174 -7.91 4.28 -5.85
N GLN A 175 -7.24 4.31 -7.00
CA GLN A 175 -5.78 4.40 -7.06
C GLN A 175 -5.26 5.68 -6.39
N GLN A 176 -5.91 6.82 -6.61
CA GLN A 176 -5.58 8.08 -5.95
C GLN A 176 -5.73 8.00 -4.42
N LYS A 177 -6.81 7.38 -3.93
CA LYS A 177 -6.99 7.13 -2.48
C LYS A 177 -5.87 6.26 -1.92
N ILE A 178 -5.47 5.22 -2.65
CA ILE A 178 -4.36 4.34 -2.27
C ILE A 178 -3.06 5.15 -2.18
N ILE A 179 -2.75 5.97 -3.18
CA ILE A 179 -1.55 6.82 -3.19
C ILE A 179 -1.57 7.79 -2.01
N TYR A 180 -2.70 8.44 -1.75
CA TYR A 180 -2.84 9.36 -0.62
C TYR A 180 -2.55 8.67 0.72
N SER A 181 -3.04 7.44 0.91
CA SER A 181 -2.79 6.65 2.12
C SER A 181 -1.33 6.21 2.31
N LEU A 182 -0.47 6.35 1.30
CA LEU A 182 0.97 6.06 1.42
C LEU A 182 1.79 7.26 1.92
N ASN A 183 1.25 8.48 1.80
CA ASN A 183 1.96 9.72 2.14
C ASN A 183 1.70 10.18 3.58
N HIS A 184 0.83 9.48 4.31
CA HIS A 184 0.43 9.76 5.69
C HIS A 184 0.64 8.52 6.55
#